data_AF-A0A8T5J9M7-F1
#
_entry.id   AF-A0A8T5J9M7-F1
#
_cell.length_a   1.000
_cell.length_b   1.000
_cell.length_c   1.000
_cell.angle_alpha   90.00
_cell.angle_beta   90.00
_cell.angle_gamma   90.00
#
_symmetry.space_group_name_H-M   'P 1'
#
loop_
_entity.id
_entity.type
_entity.pdbx_description
1 polymer ?
#
loop_
_entity_poly.entity_id
_entity_poly.type
_entity_poly.pdbx_seq_one_letter_code
_entity_poly.pdbx_strand_id
1 'polypeptide(L)'
;MVMKSFTNRRGMIEGMIIMIVIIGILFVIFLTFSSQKMNSNGVKQQVLEKELALLIDSARPGMEFVVEKQNPRGVIRDVRVNGGKIFVDVDNLNSLVGYPYFSLHSVKIIDEEKIFKVVVE
;
A
#
# COMPACT_ATOMS: atom_id res chain seq x y z
N MET A 1 -67.07 -26.96 -10.81
CA MET A 1 -65.63 -26.98 -11.11
C MET A 1 -65.06 -25.63 -10.69
N VAL A 2 -64.55 -25.50 -9.47
CA VAL A 2 -63.99 -24.23 -8.95
C VAL A 2 -62.49 -24.45 -8.78
N MET A 3 -61.73 -23.90 -9.70
CA MET A 3 -60.27 -24.00 -9.74
C MET A 3 -59.68 -23.10 -8.65
N LYS A 4 -58.97 -23.71 -7.70
CA LYS A 4 -58.28 -23.03 -6.59
C LYS A 4 -57.12 -22.18 -7.11
N SER A 5 -57.20 -20.86 -6.92
CA SER A 5 -56.06 -19.94 -7.05
C SER A 5 -55.27 -19.90 -5.73
N PHE A 6 -54.24 -20.73 -5.61
CA PHE A 6 -53.29 -20.73 -4.49
C PHE A 6 -51.83 -20.56 -4.95
N THR A 7 -51.62 -19.99 -6.14
CA THR A 7 -50.31 -20.01 -6.82
C THR A 7 -49.49 -18.72 -6.68
N ASN A 8 -49.92 -17.73 -5.88
CA ASN A 8 -49.26 -16.42 -5.86
C ASN A 8 -48.47 -16.05 -4.58
N ARG A 9 -48.62 -16.76 -3.45
CA ARG A 9 -47.88 -16.39 -2.22
C ARG A 9 -46.52 -17.08 -2.08
N ARG A 10 -46.40 -18.35 -2.50
CA ARG A 10 -45.14 -19.10 -2.40
C ARG A 10 -44.06 -18.58 -3.35
N GLY A 11 -44.39 -18.37 -4.63
CA GLY A 11 -43.43 -17.81 -5.59
C GLY A 11 -42.96 -16.38 -5.25
N MET A 12 -43.82 -15.59 -4.59
CA MET A 12 -43.45 -14.25 -4.13
C MET A 12 -42.48 -14.30 -2.93
N ILE A 13 -42.67 -15.25 -2.01
CA ILE A 13 -41.77 -15.47 -0.87
C ILE A 13 -40.43 -16.02 -1.36
N GLU A 14 -40.43 -16.99 -2.28
CA GLU A 14 -39.23 -17.56 -2.87
C GLU A 14 -38.41 -16.50 -3.62
N GLY A 15 -39.06 -15.65 -4.43
CA GLY A 15 -38.40 -14.54 -5.13
C GLY A 15 -37.78 -13.52 -4.18
N MET A 16 -38.46 -13.23 -3.06
CA MET A 16 -37.96 -12.29 -2.04
C MET A 16 -36.72 -12.84 -1.31
N ILE A 17 -36.71 -14.15 -0.99
CA ILE A 17 -35.55 -14.82 -0.40
C ILE A 17 -34.35 -14.76 -1.36
N ILE A 18 -34.56 -15.04 -2.65
CA ILE A 18 -33.50 -14.98 -3.66
C ILE A 18 -32.92 -13.57 -3.77
N MET A 19 -33.76 -12.52 -3.78
CA MET A 19 -33.27 -11.14 -3.81
C MET A 19 -32.43 -10.78 -2.58
N ILE A 20 -32.86 -11.17 -1.38
CA ILE A 20 -32.12 -10.90 -0.14
C ILE A 20 -30.74 -11.56 -0.20
N VAL A 21 -30.65 -12.79 -0.71
CA VAL A 21 -29.39 -13.51 -0.88
C VAL A 21 -28.48 -12.80 -1.90
N ILE A 22 -29.02 -12.39 -3.05
CA ILE A 22 -28.25 -11.66 -4.07
C ILE A 22 -27.72 -10.33 -3.52
N ILE A 23 -28.56 -9.56 -2.83
CA ILE A 23 -28.16 -8.30 -2.20
C ILE A 23 -27.07 -8.55 -1.16
N GLY A 24 -27.20 -9.60 -0.34
CA GLY A 24 -26.18 -9.99 0.64
C GLY A 24 -24.83 -10.32 -0.02
N ILE A 25 -24.84 -11.07 -1.11
CA ILE A 25 -23.61 -11.41 -1.86
C ILE A 25 -22.98 -10.13 -2.44
N LEU A 26 -23.77 -9.26 -3.06
CA LEU A 26 -23.28 -7.98 -3.59
C LEU A 26 -22.70 -7.09 -2.49
N PHE A 27 -23.31 -7.10 -1.31
CA PHE A 27 -22.85 -6.33 -0.16
C PHE A 27 -21.52 -6.86 0.40
N VAL A 28 -21.35 -8.18 0.48
CA VAL A 28 -20.08 -8.80 0.88
C VAL A 28 -18.97 -8.43 -0.10
N ILE A 29 -19.22 -8.56 -1.41
CA ILE A 29 -18.26 -8.15 -2.45
C ILE A 29 -17.93 -6.65 -2.29
N PHE A 30 -18.94 -5.81 -2.11
CA PHE A 30 -18.76 -4.37 -1.92
C PHE A 30 -17.90 -4.04 -0.69
N LEU A 31 -18.12 -4.71 0.44
CA LEU A 31 -17.31 -4.53 1.66
C LEU A 31 -15.87 -5.01 1.46
N THR A 32 -15.68 -6.15 0.81
CA THR A 32 -14.33 -6.67 0.49
C THR A 32 -13.57 -5.70 -0.42
N PHE A 33 -14.21 -5.17 -1.47
CA PHE A 33 -13.58 -4.18 -2.35
C PHE A 33 -13.36 -2.82 -1.67
N SER A 34 -14.28 -2.38 -0.82
CA SER A 34 -14.14 -1.12 -0.07
C SER A 34 -13.02 -1.18 0.97
N SER A 35 -12.80 -2.33 1.60
CA SER A 35 -11.70 -2.55 2.54
C SER A 35 -10.32 -2.45 1.88
N GLN A 36 -10.21 -2.58 0.55
CA GLN A 36 -8.94 -2.40 -0.15
C GLN A 36 -8.58 -0.93 -0.41
N LYS A 37 -9.49 0.03 -0.18
CA LYS A 37 -9.36 1.42 -0.64
C LYS A 37 -8.80 2.42 0.41
N MET A 38 -8.14 1.98 1.47
CA MET A 38 -7.59 2.89 2.49
C MET A 38 -6.14 2.57 2.90
N ASN A 39 -5.24 2.34 1.94
CA ASN A 39 -3.80 2.32 2.21
C ASN A 39 -3.10 3.61 1.74
N SER A 40 -3.60 4.78 2.15
CA SER A 40 -2.96 6.08 1.87
C SER A 40 -1.54 6.14 2.42
N ASN A 41 -1.27 5.44 3.53
CA ASN A 41 0.06 5.35 4.13
C ASN A 41 1.02 4.53 3.25
N GLY A 42 0.55 3.45 2.62
CA GLY A 42 1.35 2.69 1.65
C GLY A 42 1.75 3.51 0.43
N VAL A 43 0.88 4.42 -0.02
CA VAL A 43 1.23 5.34 -1.13
C VAL A 43 2.33 6.32 -0.70
N LYS A 44 2.24 6.90 0.51
CA LYS A 44 3.27 7.82 1.04
C LYS A 44 4.64 7.13 1.16
N GLN A 45 4.66 5.89 1.63
CA GLN A 45 5.85 5.06 1.69
C GLN A 45 6.45 4.85 0.29
N GLN A 46 5.64 4.40 -0.67
CA GLN A 46 6.09 4.19 -2.05
C GLN A 46 6.62 5.46 -2.72
N VAL A 47 6.03 6.62 -2.43
CA VAL A 47 6.50 7.90 -2.95
C VAL A 47 7.88 8.24 -2.37
N LEU A 48 8.08 8.05 -1.07
CA LEU A 48 9.37 8.28 -0.42
C LEU A 48 10.46 7.35 -0.97
N GLU A 49 10.16 6.07 -1.17
CA GLU A 49 11.09 5.11 -1.77
C GLU A 49 11.50 5.52 -3.19
N LYS A 50 10.52 5.94 -4.00
CA LYS A 50 10.75 6.41 -5.37
C LYS A 50 11.63 7.65 -5.41
N GLU A 51 11.35 8.61 -4.54
CA GLU A 51 12.14 9.84 -4.47
C GLU A 51 13.58 9.55 -4.06
N LEU A 52 13.80 8.70 -3.04
CA LEU A 52 15.16 8.34 -2.64
C LEU A 52 15.90 7.57 -3.74
N ALA A 53 15.23 6.66 -4.44
CA ALA A 53 15.81 5.98 -5.57
C ALA A 53 16.19 6.94 -6.71
N LEU A 54 15.31 7.89 -7.05
CA LEU A 54 15.60 8.91 -8.07
C LEU A 54 16.76 9.84 -7.66
N LEU A 55 16.86 10.17 -6.37
CA LEU A 55 17.98 10.94 -5.84
C LEU A 55 19.29 10.16 -5.96
N ILE A 56 19.29 8.87 -5.62
CA ILE A 56 20.42 7.96 -5.80
C ILE A 56 20.81 7.83 -7.28
N ASP A 57 19.83 7.69 -8.18
CA ASP A 57 20.06 7.58 -9.63
C ASP A 57 20.69 8.83 -10.21
N SER A 58 20.33 9.99 -9.66
CA SER A 58 20.84 11.29 -10.08
C SER A 58 22.12 11.70 -9.33
N ALA A 59 22.53 10.94 -8.31
CA ALA A 59 23.63 11.28 -7.43
C ALA A 59 24.98 11.10 -8.13
N ARG A 60 25.91 11.99 -7.81
CA ARG A 60 27.33 11.79 -8.10
C ARG A 60 28.02 11.17 -6.88
N PRO A 61 29.13 10.43 -7.07
CA PRO A 61 29.97 9.96 -5.98
C PRO A 61 30.32 11.10 -5.00
N GLY A 62 30.17 10.83 -3.70
CA GLY A 62 30.39 11.80 -2.62
C GLY A 62 29.17 12.67 -2.28
N MET A 63 28.01 12.46 -2.91
CA MET A 63 26.77 13.12 -2.50
C MET A 63 26.11 12.39 -1.33
N GLU A 64 25.52 13.19 -0.43
CA GLU A 64 24.79 12.71 0.74
C GLU A 64 23.37 13.30 0.74
N PHE A 65 22.38 12.45 1.01
CA PHE A 65 20.98 12.85 1.18
C PHE A 65 20.56 12.62 2.62
N VAL A 66 19.88 13.59 3.19
CA VAL A 66 19.36 13.51 4.56
C VAL A 66 17.87 13.26 4.51
N VAL A 67 17.43 12.22 5.23
CA VAL A 67 16.03 11.88 5.41
C VAL A 67 15.68 11.99 6.87
N GLU A 68 14.80 12.92 7.22
CA GLU A 68 14.34 13.07 8.60
C GLU A 68 13.48 11.87 9.02
N LYS A 69 13.78 11.29 10.19
CA LYS A 69 13.01 10.17 10.75
C LYS A 69 11.56 10.53 11.01
N GLN A 70 11.27 11.79 11.23
CA GLN A 70 9.90 12.29 11.37
C GLN A 70 9.66 13.35 10.30
N ASN A 71 8.72 13.10 9.41
CA ASN A 71 8.40 14.01 8.32
C ASN A 71 6.88 14.01 8.04
N PRO A 72 6.37 14.86 7.12
CA PRO A 72 4.93 14.90 6.79
C PRO A 72 4.36 13.57 6.23
N ARG A 73 5.23 12.63 5.83
CA ARG A 73 4.86 11.32 5.29
C ARG A 73 4.70 10.27 6.39
N GLY A 74 5.25 10.50 7.58
CA GLY A 74 5.15 9.62 8.74
C GLY A 74 6.44 9.57 9.54
N VAL A 75 6.54 8.57 10.42
CA VAL A 75 7.75 8.24 11.16
C VAL A 75 8.50 7.13 10.42
N ILE A 76 9.63 7.46 9.80
CA ILE A 76 10.52 6.48 9.18
C ILE A 76 11.23 5.70 10.30
N ARG A 77 11.04 4.39 10.29
CA ARG A 77 11.63 3.48 11.27
C ARG A 77 12.92 2.85 10.79
N ASP A 78 13.01 2.59 9.50
CA ASP A 78 14.15 1.93 8.90
C ASP A 78 14.29 2.33 7.43
N VAL A 79 15.53 2.42 6.96
CA VAL A 79 15.88 2.60 5.56
C VAL A 79 16.96 1.58 5.26
N ARG A 80 16.70 0.69 4.30
CA ARG A 80 17.62 -0.39 3.92
C ARG A 80 17.87 -0.35 2.44
N VAL A 81 19.08 -0.71 2.05
CA VAL A 81 19.46 -0.92 0.65
C VAL A 81 19.89 -2.37 0.49
N ASN A 82 19.26 -3.08 -0.44
CA ASN A 82 19.61 -4.46 -0.75
C ASN A 82 19.33 -4.77 -2.23
N GLY A 83 20.29 -5.38 -2.92
CA GLY A 83 20.13 -5.86 -4.29
C GLY A 83 19.76 -4.76 -5.30
N GLY A 84 20.30 -3.55 -5.15
CA GLY A 84 19.96 -2.40 -6.01
C GLY A 84 18.56 -1.84 -5.78
N LYS A 85 17.96 -2.14 -4.62
CA LYS A 85 16.67 -1.59 -4.21
C LYS A 85 16.77 -0.89 -2.88
N ILE A 86 15.99 0.17 -2.72
CA ILE A 86 15.77 0.86 -1.46
C ILE A 86 14.45 0.42 -0.85
N PHE A 87 14.47 0.19 0.45
CA PHE A 87 13.34 -0.21 1.27
C PHE A 87 13.19 0.82 2.36
N VAL A 88 11.99 1.38 2.52
CA VAL A 88 11.73 2.38 3.56
C VAL A 88 10.54 1.93 4.38
N ASP A 89 10.74 1.72 5.67
CA ASP A 89 9.68 1.34 6.61
C ASP A 89 9.11 2.63 7.24
N VAL A 90 7.82 2.91 7.03
CA VAL A 90 7.13 4.12 7.50
C VAL A 90 5.99 3.74 8.43
N ASP A 91 5.97 4.36 9.61
CA ASP A 91 5.02 4.09 10.69
C ASP A 91 5.00 2.60 11.08
N ASN A 92 3.92 1.89 10.76
CA ASN A 92 3.76 0.45 10.98
C ASN A 92 3.72 -0.34 9.66
N LEU A 93 4.12 0.28 8.55
CA LEU A 93 4.18 -0.34 7.24
C LEU A 93 5.61 -0.70 6.90
N ASN A 94 5.83 -2.00 6.68
CA ASN A 94 7.12 -2.52 6.24
C ASN A 94 7.15 -2.56 4.71
N SER A 95 8.28 -2.17 4.13
CA SER A 95 8.52 -2.31 2.70
C SER A 95 8.87 -3.76 2.38
N LEU A 96 8.00 -4.44 1.63
CA LEU A 96 8.21 -5.82 1.20
C LEU A 96 8.88 -5.92 -0.17
N VAL A 97 8.60 -4.96 -1.06
CA VAL A 97 9.03 -5.01 -2.46
C VAL A 97 10.28 -4.17 -2.70
N GLY A 98 10.38 -3.03 -1.98
CA GLY A 98 11.38 -1.99 -2.24
C GLY A 98 11.22 -1.35 -3.62
N TYR A 99 11.94 -0.26 -3.83
CA TYR A 99 11.99 0.42 -5.13
C TYR A 99 13.40 0.30 -5.73
N PRO A 100 13.55 -0.13 -6.99
CA PRO A 100 14.85 -0.25 -7.64
C PRO A 100 15.46 1.11 -7.93
N TYR A 101 16.78 1.21 -7.78
CA TYR A 101 17.59 2.33 -8.24
C TYR A 101 18.66 1.81 -9.22
N PHE A 102 18.99 2.63 -10.22
CA PHE A 102 19.96 2.38 -11.28
C PHE A 102 21.16 3.29 -11.08
N SER A 103 22.01 2.94 -10.12
CA SER A 103 23.30 3.59 -9.92
C SER A 103 24.44 2.59 -10.07
N LEU A 104 25.54 3.01 -10.71
CA LEU A 104 26.81 2.26 -10.75
C LEU A 104 27.59 2.39 -9.44
N HIS A 105 27.12 3.24 -8.54
CA HIS A 105 27.77 3.61 -7.30
C HIS A 105 27.18 2.84 -6.13
N SER A 106 28.01 2.60 -5.12
CA SER A 106 27.58 1.94 -3.90
C SER A 106 26.78 2.91 -3.04
N VAL A 107 25.71 2.43 -2.41
CA VAL A 107 24.86 3.25 -1.55
C VAL A 107 24.95 2.72 -0.15
N LYS A 108 25.31 3.61 0.77
CA LYS A 108 25.42 3.30 2.19
C LYS A 108 24.40 4.12 2.98
N ILE A 109 23.80 3.49 3.97
CA ILE A 109 22.87 4.14 4.88
C ILE A 109 23.53 4.25 6.25
N ILE A 110 23.52 5.45 6.80
CA ILE A 110 23.99 5.74 8.16
C ILE A 110 22.77 6.16 8.97
N ASP A 111 22.48 5.38 10.01
CA ASP A 111 21.41 5.66 10.96
C ASP A 111 21.92 6.57 12.08
N GLU A 112 21.36 7.77 12.19
CA GLU A 112 21.62 8.73 13.28
C GLU A 112 20.34 8.94 14.11
N GLU A 113 20.44 9.51 15.30
CA GLU A 113 19.29 9.61 16.23
C GLU A 113 18.02 10.21 15.61
N LYS A 114 18.15 11.23 14.74
CA LYS A 114 17.02 11.97 14.16
C LYS A 114 16.88 11.83 12.65
N ILE A 115 17.90 11.30 11.98
CA ILE A 115 17.97 11.29 10.52
C ILE A 115 18.57 9.97 10.02
N PHE A 116 18.22 9.62 8.78
CA PHE A 116 18.95 8.65 7.99
C PHE A 116 19.75 9.40 6.93
N LYS A 117 21.07 9.17 6.88
CA LYS A 117 21.93 9.66 5.80
C LYS A 117 22.12 8.59 4.76
N VAL A 118 21.82 8.94 3.51
CA VAL A 118 22.06 8.10 2.33
C VAL A 118 23.27 8.65 1.62
N VAL A 119 24.39 7.91 1.67
CA VAL A 119 25.68 8.29 1.08
C VAL A 119 25.89 7.48 -0.19
N VAL A 120 26.23 8.17 -1.28
CA VAL A 120 26.56 7.53 -2.56
C VAL A 120 28.08 7.58 -2.75
N GLU A 121 28.71 6.40 -2.81
CA GLU A 121 30.16 6.17 -2.94
C GLU A 121 30.52 5.61 -4.32
#